data_AF-A0A521JVQ0-F1
#
_entry.id   AF-A0A521JVQ0-F1
#
_cell.length_a   1.000
_cell.length_b   1.000
_cell.length_c   1.000
_cell.angle_alpha   90.00
_cell.angle_beta   90.00
_cell.angle_gamma   90.00
#
_symmetry.space_group_name_H-M   'P 1'
#
loop_
_entity.id
_entity.type
_entity.pdbx_description
1 polymer ?
#
loop_
_entity_poly.entity_id
_entity_poly.type
_entity_poly.pdbx_seq_one_letter_code
_entity_poly.pdbx_strand_id
1 'polypeptide(L)'
;MRPPKTYTVVELLGDGISSELSNAVHTVADALPCRFQFAPVDLSLDERTRRGSSVYDEAVELVRAHRVSLKYPTVTETESPNAILRDRLAFAVIHRPVMTIPGVATNFTKNL
;
A
#
# COMPACT_ATOMS: atom_id res chain seq x y z
N MET A 1 -17.52 -27.38 -4.97
CA MET A 1 -16.29 -26.55 -4.95
C MET A 1 -16.27 -25.75 -3.66
N ARG A 2 -15.12 -25.63 -2.98
CA ARG A 2 -15.00 -24.74 -1.81
C ARG A 2 -15.07 -23.28 -2.30
N PRO A 3 -15.79 -22.38 -1.62
CA PRO A 3 -15.78 -20.97 -1.99
C PRO A 3 -14.34 -20.43 -1.97
N PRO A 4 -14.00 -19.49 -2.87
CA PRO A 4 -12.67 -18.87 -2.88
C PRO A 4 -12.42 -18.20 -1.53
N LYS A 5 -11.19 -18.34 -1.03
CA LYS A 5 -10.79 -17.73 0.24
C LYS A 5 -10.76 -16.20 0.09
N THR A 6 -11.35 -15.51 1.07
CA THR A 6 -11.34 -14.05 1.13
C THR A 6 -10.24 -13.56 2.07
N TYR A 7 -9.53 -12.51 1.66
CA TYR A 7 -8.51 -11.83 2.43
C TYR A 7 -8.87 -10.35 2.58
N THR A 8 -8.86 -9.83 3.80
CA THR A 8 -9.00 -8.39 4.03
C THR A 8 -7.64 -7.73 3.96
N VAL A 9 -7.54 -6.65 3.19
CA VAL A 9 -6.32 -5.84 3.05
C VAL A 9 -6.67 -4.40 3.36
N VAL A 10 -5.94 -3.78 4.27
CA VAL A 10 -6.10 -2.34 4.54
C VAL A 10 -5.47 -1.57 3.40
N GLU A 11 -6.26 -0.77 2.72
CA GLU A 11 -5.86 -0.03 1.53
C GLU A 11 -5.58 1.43 1.89
N LEU A 12 -4.30 1.77 2.05
CA LEU A 12 -3.87 3.11 2.43
C LEU A 12 -3.68 3.96 1.16
N LEU A 13 -4.73 4.69 0.78
CA LEU A 13 -4.75 5.59 -0.37
C LEU A 13 -3.84 6.80 -0.12
N GLY A 14 -3.48 7.50 -1.19
CA GLY A 14 -2.61 8.66 -1.11
C GLY A 14 -2.80 9.62 -2.26
N ASP A 15 -1.68 10.18 -2.73
CA ASP A 15 -1.66 11.35 -3.59
C ASP A 15 -1.18 11.02 -5.02
N GLY A 16 -1.35 11.98 -5.94
CA GLY A 16 -0.86 11.88 -7.32
C GLY A 16 -1.46 10.68 -8.06
N ILE A 17 -0.63 9.73 -8.46
CA ILE A 17 -1.05 8.53 -9.22
C ILE A 17 -1.75 7.47 -8.36
N SER A 18 -2.07 7.74 -7.08
CA SER A 18 -2.69 6.77 -6.19
C SER A 18 -3.98 6.16 -6.74
N SER A 19 -4.85 6.95 -7.37
CA SER A 19 -6.12 6.46 -7.91
C SER A 19 -5.93 5.52 -9.10
N GLU A 20 -5.01 5.86 -10.02
CA GLU A 20 -4.66 5.02 -11.16
C GLU A 20 -4.07 3.68 -10.70
N LEU A 21 -3.16 3.71 -9.73
CA LEU A 21 -2.57 2.51 -9.17
C LEU A 21 -3.59 1.65 -8.41
N SER A 22 -4.51 2.27 -7.67
CA SER A 22 -5.59 1.53 -6.98
C SER A 22 -6.47 0.81 -7.99
N ASN A 23 -6.93 1.50 -9.04
CA ASN A 23 -7.70 0.86 -10.11
C ASN A 23 -6.96 -0.34 -10.74
N ALA A 24 -5.67 -0.20 -11.01
CA ALA A 24 -4.86 -1.29 -11.56
C ALA A 24 -4.74 -2.48 -10.59
N VAL A 25 -4.54 -2.21 -9.29
CA VAL A 25 -4.48 -3.27 -8.25
C VAL A 25 -5.80 -4.01 -8.13
N HIS A 26 -6.93 -3.31 -8.06
CA HIS A 26 -8.25 -3.94 -8.00
C HIS A 26 -8.54 -4.78 -9.26
N THR A 27 -8.17 -4.28 -10.44
CA THR A 27 -8.29 -5.03 -11.71
C THR A 27 -7.49 -6.33 -11.69
N VAL A 28 -6.25 -6.30 -11.18
CA VAL A 28 -5.44 -7.52 -11.05
C VAL A 28 -6.01 -8.45 -9.97
N ALA A 29 -6.47 -7.90 -8.85
CA ALA A 29 -7.05 -8.66 -7.74
C ALA A 29 -8.29 -9.46 -8.18
N ASP A 30 -9.14 -8.89 -9.03
CA ASP A 30 -10.34 -9.54 -9.58
C ASP A 30 -10.01 -10.74 -10.47
N ALA A 31 -8.82 -10.78 -11.06
CA ALA A 31 -8.35 -11.89 -11.89
C ALA A 31 -7.71 -13.04 -11.09
N LEU A 32 -7.48 -12.87 -9.78
CA LEU A 32 -6.81 -13.87 -8.95
C LEU A 32 -7.76 -14.97 -8.45
N PRO A 33 -7.27 -16.20 -8.19
CA PRO A 33 -8.09 -17.31 -7.68
C PRO A 33 -8.42 -17.20 -6.17
N CYS A 34 -8.52 -15.97 -5.66
CA CYS A 34 -8.93 -15.63 -4.30
C CYS A 34 -9.68 -14.30 -4.33
N ARG A 35 -10.38 -13.97 -3.24
CA ARG A 35 -11.10 -12.69 -3.12
C ARG A 35 -10.36 -11.76 -2.19
N PHE A 36 -10.34 -10.49 -2.55
CA PHE A 36 -9.85 -9.42 -1.70
C PHE A 36 -11.01 -8.54 -1.25
N GLN A 37 -10.99 -8.18 0.03
CA GLN A 37 -11.85 -7.13 0.57
C GLN A 37 -10.92 -6.00 1.01
N PHE A 38 -10.99 -4.88 0.31
CA PHE A 38 -10.19 -3.71 0.63
C PHE A 38 -10.90 -2.87 1.69
N ALA A 39 -10.17 -2.49 2.74
CA ALA A 39 -10.62 -1.57 3.79
C ALA A 39 -9.86 -0.24 3.61
N PRO A 40 -10.43 0.74 2.88
CA PRO A 40 -9.71 1.94 2.48
C PRO A 40 -9.54 2.92 3.64
N VAL A 41 -8.37 3.58 3.68
CA VAL A 41 -8.09 4.78 4.49
C VAL A 41 -7.42 5.80 3.59
N ASP A 42 -7.98 7.01 3.53
CA ASP A 42 -7.43 8.10 2.75
C ASP A 42 -6.29 8.80 3.52
N LEU A 43 -5.05 8.65 3.05
CA LEU A 43 -3.87 9.37 3.59
C LEU A 43 -3.41 10.51 2.68
N SER A 44 -4.27 10.99 1.78
CA SER A 44 -4.00 12.19 0.98
C SER A 44 -3.59 13.37 1.85
N LEU A 45 -2.84 14.31 1.26
CA LEU A 45 -2.44 15.52 1.96
C LEU A 45 -3.65 16.33 2.46
N ASP A 46 -4.71 16.39 1.65
CA ASP A 46 -5.94 17.10 1.99
C ASP A 46 -6.60 16.47 3.22
N GLU A 47 -6.72 15.14 3.25
CA GLU A 47 -7.36 14.44 4.37
C GLU A 47 -6.51 14.52 5.64
N ARG A 48 -5.18 14.42 5.52
CA ARG A 48 -4.26 14.62 6.65
C ARG A 48 -4.28 16.04 7.17
N THR A 49 -4.40 17.04 6.31
CA THR A 49 -4.55 18.45 6.70
C THR A 49 -5.86 18.66 7.46
N ARG A 50 -6.94 18.03 7.00
CA ARG A 50 -8.27 18.15 7.61
C ARG A 50 -8.39 17.44 8.96
N ARG A 51 -7.82 16.24 9.06
CA ARG A 51 -8.00 15.33 10.22
C ARG A 51 -6.83 15.27 11.18
N GLY A 52 -5.67 15.79 10.78
CA GLY A 52 -4.43 15.69 11.56
C GLY A 52 -4.09 14.24 11.89
N SER A 53 -3.64 14.00 13.12
CA SER A 53 -3.13 12.69 13.55
C SER A 53 -4.17 11.57 13.53
N SER A 54 -5.46 11.90 13.62
CA SER A 54 -6.54 10.91 13.75
C SER A 54 -6.67 9.97 12.56
N VAL A 55 -6.24 10.39 11.37
CA VAL A 55 -6.25 9.54 10.17
C VAL A 55 -5.17 8.44 10.24
N TYR A 56 -4.03 8.71 10.89
CA TYR A 56 -3.04 7.69 11.15
C TYR A 56 -3.48 6.73 12.25
N ASP A 57 -4.24 7.21 13.23
CA ASP A 57 -4.79 6.35 14.30
C ASP A 57 -5.74 5.31 13.68
N GLU A 58 -6.67 5.75 12.83
CA GLU A 58 -7.55 4.87 12.02
C GLU A 58 -6.74 3.86 11.19
N ALA A 59 -5.73 4.33 10.45
CA ALA A 59 -4.87 3.46 9.65
C ALA A 59 -4.18 2.40 10.53
N VAL A 60 -3.57 2.81 11.65
CA VAL A 60 -2.85 1.90 12.54
C VAL A 60 -3.77 0.88 13.18
N GLU A 61 -4.97 1.29 13.62
CA GLU A 61 -5.98 0.39 14.17
C GLU A 61 -6.38 -0.68 13.16
N LEU A 62 -6.71 -0.28 11.93
CA LEU A 62 -7.08 -1.21 10.87
C LEU A 62 -5.92 -2.16 10.50
N VAL A 63 -4.69 -1.65 10.36
CA VAL A 63 -3.54 -2.52 10.05
C VAL A 63 -3.26 -3.49 11.19
N ARG A 64 -3.43 -3.10 12.46
CA ARG A 64 -3.28 -4.01 13.60
C ARG A 64 -4.39 -5.07 13.63
N ALA A 65 -5.61 -4.72 13.26
CA ALA A 65 -6.74 -5.65 13.18
C ALA A 65 -6.58 -6.68 12.06
N HIS A 66 -6.20 -6.24 10.86
CA HIS A 66 -6.16 -7.08 9.65
C HIS A 66 -4.78 -7.60 9.26
N ARG A 67 -3.71 -7.09 9.89
CA ARG A 67 -2.29 -7.50 9.77
C ARG A 67 -1.63 -7.26 8.42
N VAL A 68 -2.39 -7.01 7.37
CA VAL A 68 -1.88 -6.79 6.01
C VAL A 68 -2.43 -5.47 5.47
N SER A 69 -1.53 -4.66 4.93
CA SER A 69 -1.88 -3.42 4.24
C SER A 69 -1.14 -3.27 2.92
N LEU A 70 -1.77 -2.52 2.02
CA LEU A 70 -1.17 -2.02 0.79
C LEU A 70 -1.23 -0.50 0.83
N LYS A 71 -0.12 0.18 0.57
CA LYS A 71 -0.03 1.63 0.62
C LYS A 71 0.39 2.21 -0.72
N TYR A 72 -0.33 3.24 -1.16
CA TYR A 72 0.00 4.03 -2.35
C TYR A 72 0.95 5.20 -2.02
N PRO A 73 1.57 5.83 -3.04
CA PRO A 73 2.40 7.01 -2.84
C PRO A 73 1.64 8.13 -2.11
N THR A 74 2.33 8.84 -1.22
CA THR A 74 1.80 9.98 -0.47
C THR A 74 2.80 11.12 -0.50
N VAL A 75 2.32 12.35 -0.61
CA VAL A 75 3.14 13.56 -0.49
C VAL A 75 3.69 13.66 0.93
N THR A 76 4.96 14.01 1.05
CA THR A 76 5.57 14.43 2.32
C THR A 76 5.68 15.95 2.28
N GLU A 77 4.78 16.64 2.99
CA GLU A 77 4.82 18.10 3.11
C GLU A 77 5.53 18.47 4.42
N THR A 78 4.81 18.51 5.54
CA THR A 78 5.40 18.78 6.87
C THR A 78 5.95 17.53 7.54
N GLU A 79 5.31 16.39 7.29
CA GLU A 79 5.65 15.11 7.91
C GLU A 79 5.54 13.98 6.89
N SER A 80 6.24 12.88 7.14
CA SER A 80 6.25 11.73 6.23
C SER A 80 5.30 10.63 6.73
N PRO A 81 4.18 10.37 6.03
CA PRO A 81 3.29 9.24 6.34
C PRO A 81 4.05 7.91 6.40
N ASN A 82 5.04 7.74 5.51
CA ASN A 82 5.85 6.52 5.46
C ASN A 82 6.68 6.32 6.73
N ALA A 83 7.22 7.38 7.32
CA ALA A 83 8.01 7.29 8.55
C ALA A 83 7.11 7.03 9.76
N ILE A 84 6.03 7.80 9.86
CA ILE A 84 5.03 7.69 10.95
C ILE A 84 4.45 6.28 11.01
N LEU A 85 4.00 5.73 9.89
CA LEU A 85 3.40 4.39 9.88
C LEU A 85 4.43 3.32 10.25
N ARG A 86 5.67 3.42 9.78
CA ARG A 86 6.73 2.46 10.13
C ARG A 86 7.02 2.44 11.63
N ASP A 87 7.08 3.62 12.24
CA ASP A 87 7.29 3.77 13.68
C ASP A 87 6.10 3.22 14.48
N ARG A 88 4.88 3.70 14.20
CA ARG A 88 3.66 3.31 14.92
C ARG A 88 3.29 1.83 14.79
N LEU A 89 3.68 1.19 13.68
CA LEU A 89 3.44 -0.24 13.43
C LEU A 89 4.65 -1.13 13.75
N ALA A 90 5.76 -0.54 14.23
CA ALA A 90 7.01 -1.24 14.53
C ALA A 90 7.54 -2.08 13.36
N PHE A 91 7.49 -1.54 12.14
CA PHE A 91 8.03 -2.18 10.94
C PHE A 91 9.56 -2.09 10.90
N ALA A 92 10.21 -2.95 11.68
CA ALA A 92 11.66 -2.97 11.87
C ALA A 92 12.46 -3.41 10.63
N VAL A 93 11.84 -4.12 9.69
CA VAL A 93 12.50 -4.67 8.50
C VAL A 93 11.93 -4.01 7.24
N ILE A 94 12.82 -3.43 6.44
CA ILE A 94 12.51 -2.95 5.09
C ILE A 94 13.09 -3.96 4.09
N HIS A 95 12.25 -4.90 3.65
CA HIS A 95 12.64 -5.87 2.65
C HIS A 95 12.42 -5.30 1.24
N ARG A 96 13.48 -5.26 0.42
CA ARG A 96 13.46 -4.71 -0.95
C ARG A 96 14.05 -5.74 -1.93
N PRO A 97 13.26 -6.74 -2.35
CA PRO A 97 13.72 -7.69 -3.36
C PRO A 97 14.00 -6.96 -4.68
N VAL A 98 15.11 -7.33 -5.33
CA VAL A 98 15.51 -6.79 -6.63
C VAL A 98 15.66 -7.95 -7.59
N MET A 99 14.99 -7.87 -8.74
CA MET A 99 15.09 -8.88 -9.80
C MET A 99 14.97 -8.23 -11.18
N THR A 100 15.52 -8.89 -12.20
CA THR A 100 15.31 -8.52 -13.60
C THR A 100 13.93 -8.98 -14.05
N ILE A 101 13.16 -8.07 -14.65
CA ILE A 101 11.86 -8.38 -15.26
C ILE A 101 12.08 -8.52 -16.78
N PRO A 102 11.72 -9.66 -17.40
CA PRO A 102 11.85 -9.84 -18.85
C PRO A 102 11.15 -8.71 -19.62
N GLY A 103 11.84 -8.15 -20.62
CA GLY A 103 11.33 -7.05 -21.44
C GLY A 103 11.53 -5.65 -20.85
N VAL A 104 11.96 -5.52 -19.58
CA VAL A 104 12.32 -4.22 -19.00
C VAL A 104 13.81 -3.96 -19.27
N ALA A 105 14.10 -2.89 -20.01
CA ALA A 105 15.47 -2.49 -20.31
C ALA A 105 16.23 -2.14 -19.03
N THR A 106 17.51 -2.54 -18.96
CA THR A 106 18.38 -2.22 -17.82
C THR A 106 19.75 -1.75 -18.30
N ASN A 107 20.42 -0.96 -17.47
CA ASN A 107 21.81 -0.56 -17.72
C ASN A 107 22.83 -1.65 -17.31
N PHE A 108 22.38 -2.80 -16.82
CA PHE A 108 23.24 -3.94 -16.48
C PHE A 108 23.50 -4.77 -17.74
N THR A 109 24.38 -4.27 -18.60
CA THR A 109 24.70 -4.84 -19.91
C THR A 109 25.90 -5.80 -19.90
N LYS A 110 26.53 -6.02 -18.74
CA LYS A 110 27.64 -6.97 -18.62
C LYS A 110 27.11 -8.39 -18.78
N ASN A 111 27.60 -9.08 -19.81
CA ASN A 111 27.48 -10.53 -19.92
C ASN A 111 28.30 -11.16 -18.77
N LEU A 112 27.69 -12.14 -18.07
CA LEU A 112 28.38 -13.00 -17.10
C LEU A 112 29.43 -13.87 -17.80
#